data_AF-A0AAD4BS82-F1
#
_entry.id   AF-A0AAD4BS82-F1
#
_cell.length_a   1.000
_cell.length_b   1.000
_cell.length_c   1.000
_cell.angle_alpha   90.00
_cell.angle_beta   90.00
_cell.angle_gamma   90.00
#
_symmetry.space_group_name_H-M   'P 1'
#
loop_
_entity.id
_entity.type
_entity.pdbx_description
1 polymer ?
#
loop_
_entity_poly.entity_id
_entity_poly.type
_entity_poly.pdbx_seq_one_letter_code
_entity_poly.pdbx_strand_id
1 'polypeptide(L)'
;KSQVIIRRPAPTRSHPRAHLSDDIVAEQSLSDVPSHTPEESSKDLPSPSSSSEFHELTRIRELLRPPSIPGVVDWDIPAESTAPCDPAIEAKVAQFLALKRDPVNPRHFNDSLMSNRSFRNPHLYTTLVDFVDVDERTTNFPTNIWDPNDVEPEWFADRIAELQKARSEQASAAQSKRSQIAFTSSKAPPPQPTHHPQDRRGERRKGRFNPYSRGR
;
A
#
# COMPACT_ATOMS: atom_id res chain seq x y z
N LYS A 1 47.79 -48.10 -4.62
CA LYS A 1 47.23 -47.01 -5.46
C LYS A 1 46.44 -46.08 -4.54
N SER A 2 47.06 -45.02 -4.05
CA SER A 2 46.46 -44.04 -3.13
C SER A 2 45.70 -42.97 -3.94
N GLN A 3 44.39 -42.84 -3.71
CA GLN A 3 43.58 -41.77 -4.29
C GLN A 3 43.73 -40.51 -3.43
N VAL A 4 44.18 -39.42 -4.04
CA VAL A 4 44.22 -38.09 -3.43
C VAL A 4 42.84 -37.45 -3.58
N ILE A 5 42.14 -37.21 -2.47
CA ILE A 5 40.86 -36.52 -2.44
C ILE A 5 41.12 -35.05 -2.11
N ILE A 6 40.97 -34.17 -3.10
CA ILE A 6 41.07 -32.72 -2.91
C ILE A 6 39.68 -32.20 -2.52
N ARG A 7 39.50 -31.88 -1.22
CA ARG A 7 38.29 -31.18 -0.74
C ARG A 7 38.47 -29.68 -0.96
N ARG A 8 37.62 -29.07 -1.80
CA ARG A 8 37.53 -27.60 -1.92
C ARG A 8 36.69 -27.05 -0.76
N PRO A 9 37.12 -25.98 -0.07
CA PRO A 9 36.32 -25.35 0.98
C PRO A 9 35.12 -24.60 0.38
N ALA A 10 34.01 -24.57 1.13
CA ALA A 10 32.79 -23.85 0.75
C ALA A 10 33.01 -22.32 0.77
N PRO A 11 32.42 -21.56 -0.17
CA PRO A 11 32.54 -20.11 -0.15
C PRO A 11 31.69 -19.52 0.98
N THR A 12 32.33 -18.83 1.92
CA THR A 12 31.67 -17.97 2.90
C THR A 12 31.07 -16.77 2.16
N ARG A 13 29.75 -16.76 1.93
CA ARG A 13 29.07 -15.56 1.46
C ARG A 13 28.89 -14.61 2.65
N SER A 14 29.76 -13.62 2.76
CA SER A 14 29.48 -12.40 3.50
C SER A 14 28.40 -11.63 2.74
N HIS A 15 27.19 -11.58 3.28
CA HIS A 15 26.20 -10.63 2.78
C HIS A 15 26.57 -9.24 3.30
N PRO A 16 26.88 -8.25 2.44
CA PRO A 16 27.00 -6.88 2.88
C PRO A 16 25.61 -6.40 3.31
N ARG A 17 25.51 -5.99 4.58
CA ARG A 17 24.39 -5.25 5.14
C ARG A 17 24.14 -4.04 4.24
N ALA A 18 22.91 -3.88 3.74
CA ALA A 18 22.52 -2.69 3.00
C ALA A 18 22.76 -1.47 3.89
N HIS A 19 23.61 -0.56 3.40
CA HIS A 19 23.89 0.74 3.99
C HIS A 19 22.63 1.59 3.78
N LEU A 20 21.89 1.89 4.85
CA LEU A 20 20.95 3.00 4.84
C LEU A 20 21.81 4.27 4.90
N SER A 21 21.67 5.13 3.90
CA SER A 21 22.43 6.37 3.78
C SER A 21 22.11 7.35 4.92
N ASP A 22 23.16 7.86 5.56
CA ASP A 22 23.15 8.97 6.52
C ASP A 22 22.94 10.33 5.81
N ASP A 23 21.87 10.48 5.03
CA ASP A 23 21.62 11.72 4.25
C ASP A 23 20.62 12.69 4.90
N ILE A 24 20.41 12.62 6.23
CA ILE A 24 19.66 13.67 6.96
C ILE A 24 20.37 14.04 8.26
N VAL A 25 21.68 14.29 8.21
CA VAL A 25 22.36 15.08 9.25
C VAL A 25 23.39 15.97 8.56
N ALA A 26 23.27 17.28 8.80
CA ALA A 26 24.18 18.37 8.44
C ALA A 26 24.00 19.01 7.05
N GLU A 27 23.12 20.03 6.99
CA GLU A 27 23.57 21.41 6.78
C GLU A 27 22.40 22.39 7.03
N GLN A 28 22.50 23.15 8.12
CA GLN A 28 22.18 24.60 8.20
C GLN A 28 22.42 25.11 9.64
N SER A 29 23.63 25.58 9.88
CA SER A 29 23.99 26.68 10.79
C SER A 29 23.75 28.00 10.02
N LEU A 30 23.33 29.17 10.52
CA LEU A 30 23.30 29.83 11.82
C LEU A 30 22.17 30.90 11.81
N SER A 31 21.57 31.21 12.97
CA SER A 31 21.44 32.60 13.46
C SER A 31 20.98 32.62 14.93
N ASP A 32 21.92 33.08 15.75
CA ASP A 32 21.85 33.81 17.04
C ASP A 32 20.86 33.50 18.17
N VAL A 33 21.49 33.43 19.36
CA VAL A 33 21.02 33.16 20.74
C VAL A 33 20.41 34.44 21.39
N PRO A 34 19.70 34.40 22.56
CA PRO A 34 20.25 34.03 23.88
C PRO A 34 19.34 33.06 24.68
N SER A 35 19.86 31.95 25.19
CA SER A 35 20.46 31.79 26.53
C SER A 35 19.48 32.06 27.67
N HIS A 36 18.87 30.99 28.19
CA HIS A 36 18.47 30.89 29.60
C HIS A 36 18.42 29.41 30.03
N THR A 37 19.50 28.98 30.69
CA THR A 37 19.49 27.90 31.68
C THR A 37 18.86 28.40 32.98
N PRO A 38 18.15 27.53 33.71
CA PRO A 38 18.59 27.19 35.07
C PRO A 38 18.60 25.67 35.23
N GLU A 39 19.77 25.09 35.53
CA GLU A 39 20.22 24.74 36.88
C GLU A 39 19.36 23.70 37.61
N GLU A 40 20.07 22.65 38.01
CA GLU A 40 19.63 21.47 38.74
C GLU A 40 18.78 21.78 39.98
N SER A 41 17.72 21.00 40.17
CA SER A 41 17.26 20.67 41.52
C SER A 41 16.85 19.21 41.56
N SER A 42 17.83 18.37 41.81
CA SER A 42 17.67 17.00 42.29
C SER A 42 16.97 17.05 43.66
N LYS A 43 15.69 16.71 43.68
CA LYS A 43 14.97 16.33 44.89
C LYS A 43 14.20 15.04 44.61
N ASP A 44 14.76 13.93 45.11
CA ASP A 44 14.04 12.69 45.34
C ASP A 44 12.81 12.96 46.22
N LEU A 45 11.61 12.79 45.66
CA LEU A 45 10.33 12.72 46.35
C LEU A 45 9.42 11.70 45.64
N PRO A 46 8.57 10.97 46.38
CA PRO A 46 7.88 9.78 45.89
C PRO A 46 6.89 10.12 44.78
N SER A 47 6.99 9.42 43.65
CA SER A 47 6.26 9.73 42.41
C SER A 47 4.73 9.84 42.59
N PRO A 48 4.12 11.02 42.34
CA PRO A 48 2.67 11.18 42.19
C PRO A 48 2.21 11.08 40.73
N SER A 49 3.09 10.68 39.79
CA SER A 49 2.88 10.80 38.34
C SER A 49 1.67 10.02 37.81
N SER A 50 1.36 8.87 38.40
CA SER A 50 0.26 8.01 37.94
C SER A 50 -1.13 8.65 38.10
N SER A 51 -1.30 9.50 39.13
CA SER A 51 -2.59 10.16 39.41
C SER A 51 -2.89 11.29 38.42
N SER A 52 -1.86 12.03 38.01
CA SER A 52 -1.96 13.10 37.02
C SER A 52 -2.22 12.53 35.62
N GLU A 53 -1.51 11.45 35.25
CA GLU A 53 -1.71 10.75 33.97
C GLU A 53 -3.13 10.16 33.87
N PHE A 54 -3.64 9.57 34.95
CA PHE A 54 -5.01 9.03 34.96
C PHE A 54 -6.07 10.12 34.75
N HIS A 55 -5.89 11.28 35.37
CA HIS A 55 -6.78 12.43 35.19
C HIS A 55 -6.73 12.94 33.75
N GLU A 56 -5.54 13.06 33.16
CA GLU A 56 -5.35 13.49 31.78
C GLU A 56 -6.02 12.54 30.79
N LEU A 57 -5.83 11.23 30.95
CA LEU A 57 -6.47 10.22 30.11
C LEU A 57 -8.00 10.25 30.23
N THR A 58 -8.53 10.50 31.43
CA THR A 58 -9.97 10.64 31.65
C THR A 58 -10.52 11.86 30.91
N ARG A 59 -9.80 12.98 30.95
CA ARG A 59 -10.16 14.21 30.22
C ARG A 59 -10.10 14.03 28.71
N ILE A 60 -9.05 13.36 28.19
CA ILE A 60 -8.91 13.07 26.76
C ILE A 60 -10.07 12.18 26.30
N ARG A 61 -10.41 11.13 27.05
CA ARG A 61 -11.56 10.27 26.75
C ARG A 61 -12.86 11.05 26.73
N GLU A 62 -13.04 12.00 27.65
CA GLU A 62 -14.22 12.86 27.66
C GLU A 62 -14.33 13.74 26.41
N LEU A 63 -13.23 14.33 25.96
CA LEU A 63 -13.19 15.17 24.76
C LEU A 63 -13.35 14.38 23.45
N LEU A 64 -12.87 13.13 23.40
CA LEU A 64 -12.96 12.27 22.22
C LEU A 64 -14.27 11.49 22.12
N ARG A 65 -15.12 11.54 23.16
CA ARG A 65 -16.43 10.88 23.10
C ARG A 65 -17.31 11.58 22.06
N PRO A 66 -17.86 10.84 21.08
CA PRO A 66 -18.79 11.42 20.13
C PRO A 66 -20.06 11.90 20.84
N PRO A 67 -20.72 12.96 20.33
CA PRO A 67 -21.95 13.48 20.94
C PRO A 67 -23.04 12.41 20.97
N SER A 68 -23.79 12.33 22.07
CA SER A 68 -24.91 11.39 22.20
C SER A 68 -25.97 11.66 21.12
N ILE A 69 -26.43 10.61 20.44
CA ILE A 69 -27.50 10.70 19.44
C ILE A 69 -28.85 10.66 20.19
N PRO A 70 -29.77 11.63 19.96
CA PRO A 70 -31.08 11.62 20.59
C PRO A 70 -31.83 10.31 20.34
N GLY A 71 -32.23 9.62 21.41
CA GLY A 71 -32.96 8.34 21.35
C GLY A 71 -32.09 7.08 21.25
N VAL A 72 -30.77 7.21 21.09
CA VAL A 72 -29.83 6.08 21.12
C VAL A 72 -29.02 6.17 22.41
N VAL A 73 -29.31 5.28 23.35
CA VAL A 73 -28.54 5.17 24.61
C VAL A 73 -27.29 4.36 24.33
N ASP A 74 -26.13 4.89 24.73
CA ASP A 74 -24.83 4.19 24.64
C ASP A 74 -24.54 3.52 23.30
N TRP A 75 -24.97 4.13 22.19
CA TRP A 75 -24.70 3.65 20.82
C TRP A 75 -25.21 2.23 20.55
N ASP A 76 -26.28 1.81 21.23
CA ASP A 76 -26.79 0.43 21.22
C ASP A 76 -25.70 -0.61 21.61
N ILE A 77 -24.65 -0.18 22.34
CA ILE A 77 -23.64 -1.08 22.88
C ILE A 77 -24.35 -1.96 23.93
N PRO A 78 -24.26 -3.30 23.84
CA PRO A 78 -24.84 -4.18 24.83
C PRO A 78 -24.30 -3.91 26.23
N ALA A 79 -25.16 -4.08 27.24
CA ALA A 79 -24.73 -4.01 28.63
C ALA A 79 -23.59 -5.01 28.91
N GLU A 80 -22.74 -4.67 29.88
CA GLU A 80 -21.64 -5.55 30.28
C GLU A 80 -22.14 -6.94 30.66
N SER A 81 -21.41 -7.97 30.22
CA SER A 81 -21.76 -9.35 30.55
C SER A 81 -21.54 -9.60 32.04
N THR A 82 -22.57 -10.06 32.74
CA THR A 82 -22.49 -10.48 34.15
C THR A 82 -22.08 -11.95 34.31
N ALA A 83 -21.90 -12.68 33.20
CA ALA A 83 -21.54 -14.10 33.26
C ALA A 83 -20.12 -14.29 33.81
N PRO A 84 -19.90 -15.28 34.72
CA PRO A 84 -18.56 -15.57 35.20
C PRO A 84 -17.68 -16.08 34.06
N CYS A 85 -16.42 -15.62 34.03
CA CYS A 85 -15.43 -16.13 33.08
C CYS A 85 -15.11 -17.61 33.36
N ASP A 86 -14.75 -18.35 32.32
CA ASP A 86 -14.24 -19.71 32.47
C ASP A 86 -12.93 -19.67 33.30
N PRO A 87 -12.87 -20.35 34.46
CA PRO A 87 -11.71 -20.33 35.34
C PRO A 87 -10.44 -20.87 34.66
N ALA A 88 -10.58 -21.76 33.68
CA ALA A 88 -9.43 -22.28 32.93
C ALA A 88 -8.81 -21.20 32.02
N ILE A 89 -9.63 -20.32 31.44
CA ILE A 89 -9.16 -19.20 30.61
C ILE A 89 -8.55 -18.13 31.51
N GLU A 90 -9.20 -17.81 32.63
CA GLU A 90 -8.71 -16.83 33.60
C GLU A 90 -7.31 -17.21 34.11
N ALA A 91 -7.11 -18.47 34.52
CA ALA A 91 -5.81 -18.96 34.96
C ALA A 91 -4.72 -18.83 33.89
N LYS A 92 -5.04 -19.13 32.62
CA LYS A 92 -4.10 -18.98 31.49
C LYS A 92 -3.73 -17.51 31.29
N VAL A 93 -4.70 -16.61 31.27
CA VAL A 93 -4.46 -15.17 31.11
C VAL A 93 -3.63 -14.64 32.27
N ALA A 94 -3.94 -15.02 33.50
CA ALA A 94 -3.16 -14.66 34.68
C ALA A 94 -1.70 -15.12 34.57
N GLN A 95 -1.45 -16.34 34.09
CA GLN A 95 -0.11 -16.86 33.84
C GLN A 95 0.65 -16.03 32.79
N PHE A 96 0.03 -15.70 31.66
CA PHE A 96 0.67 -14.86 30.63
C PHE A 96 0.97 -13.45 31.14
N LEU A 97 0.09 -12.87 31.95
CA LEU A 97 0.32 -11.57 32.58
C LEU A 97 1.47 -11.62 33.59
N ALA A 98 1.58 -12.68 34.37
CA ALA A 98 2.70 -12.88 35.29
C ALA A 98 4.04 -12.96 34.54
N LEU A 99 4.10 -13.74 33.45
CA LEU A 99 5.29 -13.83 32.59
C LEU A 99 5.66 -12.50 31.92
N LYS A 100 4.67 -11.68 31.57
CA LYS A 100 4.89 -10.35 30.97
C LYS A 100 5.39 -9.32 32.00
N ARG A 101 4.95 -9.43 33.26
CA ARG A 101 5.29 -8.51 34.36
C ARG A 101 6.53 -8.92 35.15
N ASP A 102 7.15 -10.05 34.82
CA ASP A 102 8.37 -10.52 35.48
C ASP A 102 9.50 -9.46 35.32
N PRO A 103 10.02 -8.91 36.42
CA PRO A 103 11.02 -7.85 36.38
C PRO A 103 12.42 -8.34 35.95
N VAL A 104 12.70 -9.65 36.03
CA VAL A 104 14.03 -10.21 35.73
C VAL A 104 14.14 -10.61 34.27
N ASN A 105 13.09 -11.23 33.72
CA ASN A 105 13.06 -11.66 32.32
C ASN A 105 11.63 -11.54 31.76
N PRO A 106 11.20 -10.32 31.37
CA PRO A 106 9.87 -10.10 30.83
C PRO A 106 9.72 -10.85 29.51
N ARG A 107 8.83 -11.85 29.47
CA ARG A 107 8.62 -12.67 28.28
C ARG A 107 7.35 -12.24 27.56
N HIS A 108 7.52 -11.58 26.41
CA HIS A 108 6.40 -11.27 25.53
C HIS A 108 6.11 -12.45 24.61
N PHE A 109 4.88 -12.97 24.61
CA PHE A 109 4.50 -14.09 23.75
C PHE A 109 4.71 -13.78 22.26
N ASN A 110 4.38 -12.55 21.84
CA ASN A 110 4.58 -12.11 20.45
C ASN A 110 6.06 -12.20 20.02
N ASP A 111 7.03 -11.99 20.91
CA ASP A 111 8.44 -12.09 20.54
C ASP A 111 8.83 -13.54 20.24
N SER A 112 8.33 -14.46 21.07
CA SER A 112 8.49 -15.90 20.85
C SER A 112 7.81 -16.33 19.54
N LEU A 113 6.62 -15.78 19.26
CA LEU A 113 5.86 -16.06 18.03
C LEU A 113 6.60 -15.57 16.79
N MET A 114 7.10 -14.33 16.81
CA MET A 114 7.83 -13.71 15.69
C MET A 114 9.21 -14.31 15.45
N SER A 115 9.85 -14.85 16.49
CA SER A 115 11.13 -15.58 16.35
C SER A 115 10.98 -16.85 15.49
N ASN A 116 9.79 -17.48 15.51
CA ASN A 116 9.51 -18.69 14.78
C ASN A 116 9.57 -18.47 13.25
N ARG A 117 10.35 -19.29 12.55
CA ARG A 117 10.49 -19.23 11.08
C ARG A 117 9.18 -19.53 10.36
N SER A 118 8.39 -20.47 10.85
CA SER A 118 7.11 -20.85 10.26
C SER A 118 6.08 -19.73 10.36
N PHE A 119 6.14 -18.93 11.43
CA PHE A 119 5.26 -17.77 11.60
C PHE A 119 5.52 -16.66 10.57
N ARG A 120 6.75 -16.57 10.05
CA ARG A 120 7.17 -15.60 9.02
C ARG A 120 6.99 -16.11 7.59
N ASN A 121 6.26 -17.21 7.40
CA ASN A 121 5.96 -17.72 6.07
C ASN A 121 4.78 -16.92 5.48
N PRO A 122 4.90 -16.28 4.30
CA PRO A 122 3.78 -15.57 3.68
C PRO A 122 2.56 -16.47 3.42
N HIS A 123 2.75 -17.79 3.25
CA HIS A 123 1.64 -18.74 3.09
C HIS A 123 0.91 -19.08 4.40
N LEU A 124 1.44 -18.70 5.56
CA LEU A 124 0.74 -18.96 6.83
C LEU A 124 -0.55 -18.14 6.91
N TYR A 125 -0.55 -16.92 6.38
CA TYR A 125 -1.71 -16.03 6.43
C TYR A 125 -2.96 -16.70 5.83
N THR A 126 -2.85 -17.29 4.64
CA THR A 126 -3.98 -17.96 3.98
C THR A 126 -4.51 -19.10 4.84
N THR A 127 -3.63 -19.91 5.45
CA THR A 127 -4.07 -21.00 6.33
C THR A 127 -4.72 -20.53 7.62
N LEU A 128 -4.33 -19.36 8.14
CA LEU A 128 -4.94 -18.78 9.33
C LEU A 128 -6.35 -18.24 9.01
N VAL A 129 -6.51 -17.62 7.85
CA VAL A 129 -7.81 -17.17 7.35
C VAL A 129 -8.75 -18.36 7.15
N ASP A 130 -8.26 -19.43 6.50
CA ASP A 130 -9.01 -20.68 6.34
C ASP A 130 -9.38 -21.32 7.69
N PHE A 131 -8.48 -21.29 8.68
CA PHE A 131 -8.72 -21.88 9.99
C PHE A 131 -9.75 -21.12 10.84
N VAL A 132 -9.75 -19.78 10.76
CA VAL A 132 -10.70 -18.94 11.50
C VAL A 132 -12.03 -18.76 10.74
N ASP A 133 -12.11 -19.28 9.51
CA ASP A 133 -13.28 -19.18 8.63
C ASP A 133 -13.71 -17.71 8.43
N VAL A 134 -12.72 -16.86 8.13
CA VAL A 134 -12.92 -15.42 7.92
C VAL A 134 -13.01 -15.13 6.43
N ASP A 135 -14.12 -14.53 6.00
CA ASP A 135 -14.22 -13.97 4.65
C ASP A 135 -13.56 -12.58 4.59
N GLU A 136 -12.40 -12.52 3.94
CA GLU A 136 -11.58 -11.32 3.74
C GLU A 136 -12.29 -10.22 2.94
N ARG A 137 -13.35 -10.56 2.20
CA ARG A 137 -14.11 -9.63 1.37
C ARG A 137 -15.33 -9.06 2.08
N THR A 138 -15.62 -9.47 3.31
CA THR A 138 -16.79 -9.01 4.07
C THR A 138 -16.72 -7.51 4.33
N THR A 139 -17.86 -6.83 4.33
CA THR A 139 -17.95 -5.40 4.66
C THR A 139 -18.99 -5.13 5.73
N ASN A 140 -18.82 -4.01 6.43
CA ASN A 140 -19.80 -3.50 7.40
C ASN A 140 -20.98 -2.77 6.73
N PHE A 141 -21.01 -2.71 5.39
CA PHE A 141 -22.10 -2.10 4.65
C PHE A 141 -23.15 -3.15 4.31
N PRO A 142 -24.44 -2.76 4.28
CA PRO A 142 -25.47 -3.67 3.82
C PRO A 142 -25.28 -3.94 2.32
N THR A 143 -25.58 -5.17 1.90
CA THR A 143 -25.34 -5.67 0.53
C THR A 143 -26.08 -4.88 -0.55
N ASN A 144 -27.18 -4.19 -0.19
CA ASN A 144 -27.89 -3.29 -1.09
C ASN A 144 -27.13 -2.00 -1.43
N ILE A 145 -26.17 -1.59 -0.57
CA ILE A 145 -25.32 -0.42 -0.79
C ILE A 145 -24.01 -0.84 -1.46
N TRP A 146 -23.41 -1.92 -0.96
CA TRP A 146 -22.16 -2.44 -1.48
C TRP A 146 -22.11 -3.96 -1.33
N ASP A 147 -22.03 -4.66 -2.46
CA ASP A 147 -21.78 -6.09 -2.50
C ASP A 147 -20.37 -6.35 -3.03
N PRO A 148 -19.43 -6.83 -2.19
CA PRO A 148 -18.08 -7.22 -2.59
C PRO A 148 -18.06 -8.29 -3.68
N ASN A 149 -19.13 -9.07 -3.84
CA ASN A 149 -19.21 -10.18 -4.78
C ASN A 149 -19.96 -9.82 -6.06
N ASP A 150 -20.46 -8.59 -6.19
CA ASP A 150 -21.08 -8.05 -7.40
C ASP A 150 -20.00 -7.67 -8.44
N VAL A 151 -19.30 -8.70 -8.94
CA VAL A 151 -18.29 -8.57 -10.00
C VAL A 151 -18.85 -9.19 -11.26
N GLU A 152 -19.20 -8.35 -12.24
CA GLU A 152 -19.76 -8.84 -13.49
C GLU A 152 -18.71 -9.58 -14.36
N PRO A 153 -19.12 -10.64 -15.10
CA PRO A 153 -18.25 -11.36 -16.04
C PRO A 153 -17.56 -10.47 -17.08
N GLU A 154 -18.16 -9.33 -17.41
CA GLU A 154 -17.61 -8.39 -18.40
C GLU A 154 -16.43 -7.58 -17.88
N TRP A 155 -16.26 -7.48 -16.56
CA TRP A 155 -15.20 -6.68 -15.94
C TRP A 155 -13.90 -7.47 -15.80
N PHE A 156 -13.93 -8.79 -16.01
CA PHE A 156 -12.73 -9.61 -15.98
C PHE A 156 -11.79 -9.25 -17.14
N ALA A 157 -10.50 -9.27 -16.86
CA ALA A 157 -9.45 -8.89 -17.81
C ALA A 157 -9.56 -9.66 -19.14
N ASP A 158 -9.87 -10.96 -19.06
CA ASP A 158 -10.03 -11.82 -20.24
C ASP A 158 -11.17 -11.34 -21.14
N ARG A 159 -12.33 -11.01 -20.54
CA ARG A 159 -13.50 -10.56 -21.31
C ARG A 159 -13.30 -9.17 -21.91
N ILE A 160 -12.64 -8.28 -21.17
CA ILE A 160 -12.23 -6.96 -21.68
C ILE A 160 -11.27 -7.13 -22.87
N ALA A 161 -10.28 -8.02 -22.77
CA ALA A 161 -9.33 -8.27 -23.84
C ALA A 161 -10.00 -8.82 -25.12
N GLU A 162 -10.96 -9.73 -24.98
CA GLU A 162 -11.76 -10.24 -26.10
C GLU A 162 -12.54 -9.12 -26.81
N LEU A 163 -13.22 -8.26 -26.03
CA LEU A 163 -13.99 -7.14 -26.59
C LEU A 163 -13.09 -6.13 -27.30
N GLN A 164 -11.92 -5.83 -26.73
CA GLN A 164 -10.94 -4.93 -27.36
C GLN A 164 -10.39 -5.50 -28.66
N LYS A 165 -10.05 -6.80 -28.67
CA LYS A 165 -9.59 -7.51 -29.87
C LYS A 165 -10.65 -7.48 -30.97
N ALA A 166 -11.89 -7.86 -30.65
CA ALA A 166 -12.99 -7.85 -31.60
C ALA A 166 -13.24 -6.44 -32.18
N ARG A 167 -13.20 -5.39 -31.35
CA ARG A 167 -13.33 -4.00 -31.80
C ARG A 167 -12.18 -3.62 -32.75
N SER A 168 -10.95 -4.02 -32.46
CA SER A 168 -9.79 -3.72 -33.31
C SER A 168 -9.85 -4.44 -34.67
N GLU A 169 -10.32 -5.69 -34.70
CA GLU A 169 -10.49 -6.48 -35.93
C GLU A 169 -11.60 -5.88 -36.81
N GLN A 170 -12.71 -5.47 -36.19
CA GLN A 170 -13.79 -4.77 -36.90
C GLN A 170 -13.32 -3.42 -37.47
N ALA A 171 -12.56 -2.63 -36.70
CA ALA A 171 -12.03 -1.35 -37.17
C ALA A 171 -11.05 -1.52 -38.36
N SER A 172 -10.16 -2.50 -38.29
CA SER A 172 -9.21 -2.78 -39.37
C SER A 172 -9.91 -3.31 -40.63
N ALA A 173 -10.92 -4.20 -40.48
CA ALA A 173 -11.74 -4.67 -41.59
C ALA A 173 -12.56 -3.55 -42.24
N ALA A 174 -13.10 -2.61 -41.46
CA ALA A 174 -13.82 -1.45 -41.98
C ALA A 174 -12.90 -0.43 -42.69
N GLN A 175 -11.68 -0.22 -42.17
CA GLN A 175 -10.70 0.67 -42.78
C GLN A 175 -10.15 0.09 -44.09
N SER A 176 -9.93 -1.23 -44.17
CA SER A 176 -9.49 -1.90 -45.39
C SER A 176 -10.52 -1.79 -46.53
N LYS A 177 -11.81 -1.61 -46.22
CA LYS A 177 -12.87 -1.36 -47.21
C LYS A 177 -12.91 0.10 -47.71
N ARG A 178 -12.33 1.06 -46.97
CA ARG A 178 -12.31 2.49 -47.35
C ARG A 178 -11.03 2.94 -48.07
N SER A 179 -9.97 2.14 -48.09
CA SER A 179 -8.69 2.52 -48.71
C SER A 179 -8.59 2.25 -50.21
N GLN A 180 -9.63 1.73 -50.86
CA GLN A 180 -9.65 1.48 -52.30
C GLN A 180 -10.18 2.72 -53.04
N ILE A 181 -9.34 3.75 -53.15
CA ILE A 181 -9.64 4.96 -53.92
C ILE A 181 -9.18 4.74 -55.36
N ALA A 182 -10.12 4.64 -56.30
CA ALA A 182 -9.82 4.54 -57.73
C ALA A 182 -9.40 5.91 -58.25
N PHE A 183 -8.10 6.10 -58.50
CA PHE A 183 -7.60 7.30 -59.17
C PHE A 183 -7.93 7.21 -60.67
N THR A 184 -9.04 7.82 -61.08
CA THR A 184 -9.31 8.03 -62.50
C THR A 184 -8.27 9.01 -63.05
N SER A 185 -7.43 8.55 -63.97
CA SER A 185 -6.47 9.41 -64.67
C SER A 185 -7.24 10.38 -65.57
N SER A 186 -7.37 11.64 -65.13
CA SER A 186 -7.89 12.71 -65.98
C SER A 186 -6.83 13.02 -67.06
N LYS A 187 -7.13 12.69 -68.31
CA LYS A 187 -6.32 13.05 -69.48
C LYS A 187 -6.49 14.55 -69.75
N ALA A 188 -5.62 15.37 -69.15
CA ALA A 188 -5.49 16.78 -69.52
C ALA A 188 -4.70 16.91 -70.84
N PRO A 189 -5.11 17.77 -71.78
CA PRO A 189 -4.32 18.08 -72.97
C PRO A 189 -3.05 18.86 -72.60
N PRO A 190 -1.99 18.79 -73.42
CA PRO A 190 -0.67 19.33 -73.08
C PRO A 190 -0.67 20.86 -72.94
N PRO A 191 0.01 21.43 -71.94
CA PRO A 191 0.18 22.89 -71.83
C PRO A 191 1.27 23.38 -72.79
N GLN A 192 1.02 24.53 -73.42
CA GLN A 192 2.00 25.26 -74.23
C GLN A 192 3.05 25.96 -73.36
N PRO A 193 4.26 26.22 -73.88
CA PRO A 193 5.37 26.75 -73.10
C PRO A 193 5.33 28.27 -73.00
N THR A 194 5.39 28.80 -71.78
CA THR A 194 5.78 30.20 -71.52
C THR A 194 6.81 30.25 -70.39
N HIS A 195 7.88 31.00 -70.63
CA HIS A 195 9.12 31.10 -69.87
C HIS A 195 9.01 31.81 -68.50
N HIS A 196 9.72 31.24 -67.50
CA HIS A 196 10.52 31.84 -66.38
C HIS A 196 9.89 32.77 -65.31
N PRO A 197 10.57 33.03 -64.16
CA PRO A 197 11.12 32.10 -63.15
C PRO A 197 10.84 32.58 -61.69
N GLN A 198 11.06 31.74 -60.65
CA GLN A 198 11.75 32.06 -59.38
C GLN A 198 11.38 31.13 -58.21
N ASP A 199 12.45 30.61 -57.59
CA ASP A 199 12.67 30.31 -56.17
C ASP A 199 11.48 30.06 -55.22
N ARG A 200 11.47 28.87 -54.60
CA ARG A 200 11.94 28.71 -53.20
C ARG A 200 11.91 27.25 -52.77
N ARG A 201 13.01 26.82 -52.16
CA ARG A 201 13.17 25.54 -51.46
C ARG A 201 12.12 25.43 -50.34
N GLY A 202 11.25 24.42 -50.42
CA GLY A 202 10.32 24.04 -49.37
C GLY A 202 10.72 22.69 -48.77
N GLU A 203 11.36 22.75 -47.61
CA GLU A 203 11.86 21.61 -46.84
C GLU A 203 10.71 20.71 -46.37
N ARG A 204 10.76 19.42 -46.72
CA ARG A 204 9.76 18.41 -46.34
C ARG A 204 9.88 18.11 -44.84
N ARG A 205 9.09 18.79 -44.00
CA ARG A 205 8.90 18.40 -42.59
C ARG A 205 8.01 17.15 -42.53
N LYS A 206 8.61 16.01 -42.19
CA LYS A 206 7.88 14.78 -41.78
C LYS A 206 7.13 15.08 -40.48
N GLY A 207 5.80 15.23 -40.56
CA GLY A 207 4.95 15.33 -39.39
C GLY A 207 4.88 13.99 -38.66
N ARG A 208 5.46 13.92 -37.46
CA ARG A 208 5.23 12.84 -36.49
C ARG A 208 3.90 13.13 -35.81
N PHE A 209 2.92 12.25 -36.00
CA PHE A 209 1.63 12.35 -35.33
C PHE A 209 1.82 12.18 -33.81
N ASN A 210 1.40 13.16 -33.01
CA ASN A 210 1.41 13.12 -31.56
C ASN A 210 -0.05 13.27 -31.05
N PRO A 211 -0.64 12.23 -30.42
CA PRO A 211 -2.08 12.21 -30.12
C PRO A 211 -2.49 13.02 -28.89
N TYR A 212 -1.56 13.64 -28.16
CA TYR A 212 -1.86 14.37 -26.91
C TYR A 212 -1.76 15.90 -27.02
N SER A 213 -1.64 16.44 -28.23
CA SER A 213 -1.59 17.89 -28.45
C SER A 213 -2.99 18.50 -28.57
N ARG A 214 -3.80 18.46 -27.51
CA ARG A 214 -4.90 19.40 -27.32
C ARG A 214 -4.83 19.91 -25.89
N GLY A 215 -4.28 21.11 -25.76
CA GLY A 215 -4.23 21.83 -24.50
C GLY A 215 -5.28 22.94 -24.44
N ARG A 216 -5.59 23.27 -23.18
CA ARG A 216 -6.26 24.45 -22.63
C ARG A 216 -7.75 24.61 -22.88
#